data_AF-A0A518IXN4-F1
#
_entry.id   AF-A0A518IXN4-F1
#
_cell.length_a   1.000
_cell.length_b   1.000
_cell.length_c   1.000
_cell.angle_alpha   90.00
_cell.angle_beta   90.00
_cell.angle_gamma   90.00
#
_symmetry.space_group_name_H-M   'P 1'
#
loop_
_entity.id
_entity.type
_entity.pdbx_description
1 polymer ?
#
loop_
_entity_poly.entity_id
_entity_poly.type
_entity_poly.pdbx_seq_one_letter_code
_entity_poly.pdbx_strand_id
1 'polypeptide(L)'
;MLTLRPRHCRLLMVLPFLAVGCGGPSRSALEKASYETDGLASSSKLAEIAVPDVAVGEMTPGQIDSYDVQLAPRESQRPASGPKSPAPAASVRPASSPAPAALSPAAPAATVALKPAALNVPPAETQAPATIEPPLAIKPPAATKPAPAAKPASVAKPTVAVKPPAAEPPSFAAPANTGSLTIGDRAPELEIDTWFKGPEVGSFEDSKVYVVEFWATWCGPCKVNMPHLSQLQQQLGDQVQFIGVSDEPAAKIASFFEAEASPGKTWGDVLQYTIAADSNKSTKLRYMQAAGERGIPCAFIVGRDGVVQWIGHPAQIDRPLAAILEGDWDVAAARTSRDKAKRYELAFGALRSRMGGWIKDKDYASAIAALDAMATEFPERNEPLMIKLEVLREAKMFSETYPVIDKLVQRQWDDPNMLAQLAWLIAAETKGDDRDLDLALKAAVRSVELTNEKAPIALDTVARVHFERGDVAEAIEWQVKATKMPSKFKEDMLKTLEIYQQAAQ
;
A
#
# COMPACT_ATOMS: atom_id res chain seq x y z
N MET A 1 0.98 -43.75 -7.03
CA MET A 1 1.66 -42.65 -7.75
C MET A 1 0.66 -41.98 -8.69
N LEU A 2 0.21 -40.77 -8.40
CA LEU A 2 -0.63 -39.96 -9.30
C LEU A 2 -0.36 -38.48 -9.07
N THR A 3 0.34 -37.85 -10.01
CA THR A 3 0.63 -36.41 -9.99
C THR A 3 -0.53 -35.62 -10.59
N LEU A 4 -1.48 -35.19 -9.74
CA LEU A 4 -2.45 -34.16 -10.12
C LEU A 4 -1.75 -32.79 -10.14
N ARG A 5 -2.01 -32.00 -11.19
CA ARG A 5 -1.20 -30.81 -11.53
C ARG A 5 -1.46 -29.64 -10.57
N PRO A 6 -0.41 -28.93 -10.10
CA PRO A 6 -0.58 -27.73 -9.29
C PRO A 6 -0.99 -26.54 -10.17
N ARG A 7 -2.30 -26.32 -10.33
CA ARG A 7 -2.85 -25.09 -10.93
C ARG A 7 -3.37 -24.08 -9.91
N HIS A 8 -3.57 -24.50 -8.66
CA HIS A 8 -4.07 -23.65 -7.58
C HIS A 8 -2.95 -22.88 -6.81
N CYS A 9 -1.68 -23.32 -6.87
CA CYS A 9 -0.55 -22.58 -6.27
C CYS A 9 -0.17 -21.26 -6.97
N ARG A 10 -0.91 -20.81 -7.98
CA ARG A 10 -0.53 -19.64 -8.81
C ARG A 10 -1.37 -18.40 -8.62
N LEU A 11 -2.25 -18.38 -7.60
CA LEU A 11 -3.00 -17.21 -7.22
C LEU A 11 -2.54 -16.73 -5.83
N LEU A 12 -1.95 -15.52 -5.81
CA LEU A 12 -1.62 -14.71 -4.62
C LEU A 12 -0.47 -15.18 -3.72
N MET A 13 0.76 -14.96 -4.18
CA MET A 13 1.85 -14.28 -3.44
C MET A 13 2.85 -13.73 -4.48
N VAL A 14 2.47 -12.64 -5.15
CA VAL A 14 3.40 -11.91 -6.04
C VAL A 14 3.92 -10.67 -5.31
N LEU A 15 4.85 -10.91 -4.38
CA LEU A 15 5.94 -9.96 -4.19
C LEU A 15 6.96 -10.23 -5.30
N PRO A 16 7.54 -9.21 -5.96
CA PRO A 16 8.39 -9.39 -7.13
C PRO A 16 9.81 -9.82 -6.72
N PHE A 17 9.95 -11.01 -6.15
CA PHE A 17 11.21 -11.74 -6.18
C PHE A 17 11.35 -12.45 -7.54
N LEU A 18 12.55 -12.39 -8.12
CA LEU A 18 12.93 -12.96 -9.42
C LEU A 18 12.45 -12.21 -10.69
N ALA A 19 13.00 -11.01 -10.87
CA ALA A 19 13.34 -10.48 -12.20
C ALA A 19 14.87 -10.28 -12.30
N VAL A 20 15.63 -11.38 -12.36
CA VAL A 20 17.09 -11.33 -12.62
C VAL A 20 17.31 -11.11 -14.11
N GLY A 21 17.49 -9.85 -14.49
CA GLY A 21 18.07 -9.52 -15.79
C GLY A 21 19.57 -9.83 -15.79
N CYS A 22 20.04 -10.65 -16.72
CA CYS A 22 21.47 -10.85 -16.93
C CYS A 22 22.13 -9.55 -17.38
N GLY A 23 22.98 -8.98 -16.53
CA GLY A 23 23.70 -7.72 -16.75
C GLY A 23 24.49 -7.33 -15.52
N GLY A 24 25.48 -8.15 -15.14
CA GLY A 24 26.28 -7.91 -13.94
C GLY A 24 27.18 -6.67 -14.07
N PRO A 25 27.22 -5.76 -13.08
CA PRO A 25 28.16 -4.65 -13.07
C PRO A 25 29.56 -5.10 -12.64
N SER A 26 30.57 -4.36 -13.10
CA SER A 26 31.96 -4.51 -12.68
C SER A 26 32.21 -3.97 -11.26
N ARG A 27 33.41 -4.26 -10.74
CA ARG A 27 33.79 -4.27 -9.31
C ARG A 27 34.01 -2.88 -8.68
N SER A 28 33.23 -1.85 -9.02
CA SER A 28 33.48 -0.44 -8.62
C SER A 28 32.23 0.34 -8.18
N ALA A 29 31.26 -0.30 -7.54
CA ALA A 29 29.98 0.32 -7.13
C ALA A 29 29.54 -0.07 -5.70
N LEU A 30 30.48 -0.18 -4.77
CA LEU A 30 30.22 -0.49 -3.35
C LEU A 30 31.03 0.42 -2.41
N GLU A 31 30.74 1.73 -2.44
CA GLU A 31 31.14 2.67 -1.39
C GLU A 31 30.43 4.02 -1.61
N LYS A 32 29.49 4.37 -0.70
CA LYS A 32 28.95 5.73 -0.39
C LYS A 32 27.61 5.62 0.36
N ALA A 33 27.66 5.56 1.69
CA ALA A 33 26.63 6.08 2.60
C ALA A 33 27.03 5.77 4.06
N SER A 34 27.62 6.74 4.76
CA SER A 34 27.85 6.69 6.20
C SER A 34 27.65 8.08 6.80
N TYR A 35 26.57 8.23 7.58
CA TYR A 35 26.41 9.31 8.56
C TYR A 35 25.71 8.75 9.80
N GLU A 36 26.41 8.87 10.92
CA GLU A 36 25.94 8.96 12.31
C GLU A 36 24.83 7.99 12.76
N THR A 37 25.25 6.84 13.28
CA THR A 37 24.46 6.04 14.22
C THR A 37 24.79 6.44 15.65
N ASP A 38 24.15 7.48 16.18
CA ASP A 38 24.09 7.72 17.62
C ASP A 38 22.64 7.80 18.09
N GLY A 39 22.30 6.94 19.06
CA GLY A 39 20.95 6.86 19.65
C GLY A 39 20.04 5.77 19.09
N LEU A 40 20.35 4.49 19.36
CA LEU A 40 19.36 3.42 19.63
C LEU A 40 19.97 2.10 20.15
N ALA A 41 20.99 2.20 21.03
CA ALA A 41 21.60 1.05 21.71
C ALA A 41 20.72 0.56 22.87
N SER A 42 19.63 -0.17 22.55
CA SER A 42 18.75 -0.82 23.55
C SER A 42 18.09 -2.10 23.02
N SER A 43 18.88 -3.02 22.46
CA SER A 43 18.53 -4.44 22.35
C SER A 43 19.80 -5.25 22.08
N SER A 44 20.30 -5.96 23.10
CA SER A 44 21.57 -6.72 23.01
C SER A 44 21.53 -7.91 22.05
N LYS A 45 20.35 -8.31 21.56
CA LYS A 45 20.18 -9.47 20.66
C LYS A 45 20.29 -9.17 19.16
N LEU A 46 20.37 -7.90 18.75
CA LEU A 46 20.63 -7.54 17.34
C LEU A 46 22.11 -7.20 17.08
N ALA A 47 22.89 -6.96 18.14
CA ALA A 47 24.31 -6.59 18.05
C ALA A 47 25.22 -7.75 17.62
N GLU A 48 24.81 -9.01 17.79
CA GLU A 48 25.57 -10.19 17.33
C GLU A 48 25.62 -10.32 15.78
N ILE A 49 24.94 -9.45 15.03
CA ILE A 49 25.00 -9.39 13.56
C ILE A 49 25.86 -8.19 13.09
N ALA A 50 26.85 -7.80 13.88
CA ALA A 50 27.81 -6.74 13.58
C ALA A 50 28.92 -7.16 12.59
N VAL A 51 29.35 -6.20 11.78
CA VAL A 51 30.37 -6.33 10.73
C VAL A 51 31.77 -6.12 11.34
N PRO A 52 32.82 -6.85 10.93
CA PRO A 52 34.17 -6.60 11.42
C PRO A 52 34.76 -5.28 10.88
N ASP A 53 35.38 -4.50 11.77
CA ASP A 53 36.07 -3.24 11.45
C ASP A 53 37.26 -3.44 10.50
N VAL A 54 37.46 -2.48 9.58
CA VAL A 54 38.67 -2.34 8.77
C VAL A 54 39.16 -0.90 8.86
N ALA A 55 40.46 -0.73 9.11
CA ALA A 55 41.08 0.54 9.49
C ALA A 55 41.07 1.59 8.36
N VAL A 56 40.91 2.85 8.76
CA VAL A 56 40.82 4.03 7.88
C VAL A 56 42.21 4.61 7.59
N GLY A 57 42.46 4.98 6.33
CA GLY A 57 43.59 5.83 5.92
C GLY A 57 43.09 7.15 5.35
N GLU A 58 43.70 8.26 5.78
CA GLU A 58 43.29 9.62 5.39
C GLU A 58 43.70 9.98 3.94
N MET A 59 42.84 10.70 3.19
CA MET A 59 43.24 11.95 2.49
C MET A 59 42.08 12.69 1.77
N THR A 60 42.02 14.01 2.06
CA THR A 60 41.56 15.21 1.30
C THR A 60 40.45 15.17 0.22
N PRO A 61 39.56 16.20 0.15
CA PRO A 61 38.39 16.20 -0.75
C PRO A 61 38.57 16.98 -2.08
N GLY A 62 37.92 16.49 -3.15
CA GLY A 62 37.83 17.22 -4.43
C GLY A 62 36.87 16.60 -5.46
N GLN A 63 36.01 17.47 -6.01
CA GLN A 63 35.13 17.32 -7.19
C GLN A 63 33.88 16.39 -7.13
N ILE A 64 32.83 16.96 -7.73
CA ILE A 64 31.48 16.45 -7.98
C ILE A 64 31.35 16.37 -9.50
N ASP A 65 30.63 15.39 -10.05
CA ASP A 65 30.08 15.50 -11.40
C ASP A 65 28.72 14.80 -11.54
N SER A 66 27.84 15.45 -12.28
CA SER A 66 26.46 15.05 -12.58
C SER A 66 26.36 14.35 -13.94
N TYR A 67 25.42 13.41 -14.10
CA TYR A 67 25.09 12.84 -15.41
C TYR A 67 23.60 12.96 -15.75
N ASP A 68 23.33 13.79 -16.76
CA ASP A 68 22.09 13.81 -17.53
C ASP A 68 22.01 12.61 -18.49
N VAL A 69 20.78 12.19 -18.83
CA VAL A 69 20.51 11.23 -19.92
C VAL A 69 19.50 11.84 -20.88
N GLN A 70 19.96 12.18 -22.08
CA GLN A 70 19.11 12.63 -23.19
C GLN A 70 18.53 11.43 -23.97
N LEU A 71 17.28 11.56 -24.42
CA LEU A 71 16.62 10.64 -25.36
C LEU A 71 16.11 11.41 -26.57
N ALA A 72 16.38 10.90 -27.78
CA ALA A 72 15.78 11.37 -29.04
C ALA A 72 15.69 10.23 -30.10
N PRO A 73 14.77 10.29 -31.09
CA PRO A 73 14.25 9.08 -31.76
C PRO A 73 14.31 9.06 -33.31
N ARG A 74 14.12 7.88 -33.96
CA ARG A 74 13.18 7.61 -35.09
C ARG A 74 13.48 6.37 -35.97
N GLU A 75 12.48 6.04 -36.79
CA GLU A 75 12.19 4.83 -37.58
C GLU A 75 12.99 4.57 -38.88
N SER A 76 13.03 3.27 -39.24
CA SER A 76 12.94 2.67 -40.60
C SER A 76 13.96 2.99 -41.72
N GLN A 77 14.54 1.93 -42.33
CA GLN A 77 14.37 1.53 -43.75
C GLN A 77 15.29 0.32 -44.16
N ARG A 78 14.94 -0.35 -45.27
CA ARG A 78 15.71 -1.37 -46.06
C ARG A 78 15.75 -0.85 -47.52
N PRO A 79 16.60 -1.32 -48.49
CA PRO A 79 16.88 -2.75 -48.76
C PRO A 79 18.23 -3.16 -49.46
N ALA A 80 18.36 -4.47 -49.71
CA ALA A 80 18.98 -5.18 -50.88
C ALA A 80 20.51 -5.16 -51.21
N SER A 81 21.13 -6.36 -51.20
CA SER A 81 21.80 -7.03 -52.36
C SER A 81 22.48 -8.37 -51.95
N GLY A 82 22.66 -9.32 -52.89
CA GLY A 82 23.37 -10.62 -52.71
C GLY A 82 24.50 -10.77 -53.74
N PRO A 83 24.86 -11.96 -54.30
CA PRO A 83 24.53 -13.35 -53.92
C PRO A 83 25.75 -14.33 -53.96
N LYS A 84 25.57 -15.63 -53.65
CA LYS A 84 26.18 -16.79 -54.38
C LYS A 84 25.65 -18.16 -53.91
N SER A 85 25.60 -19.11 -54.83
CA SER A 85 25.24 -20.54 -54.68
C SER A 85 25.99 -21.34 -55.75
N PRO A 86 26.15 -22.69 -55.66
CA PRO A 86 25.20 -23.55 -56.38
C PRO A 86 24.87 -24.92 -55.71
N ALA A 87 23.85 -25.60 -56.27
CA ALA A 87 23.41 -26.97 -55.96
C ALA A 87 24.00 -28.00 -56.98
N PRO A 88 23.42 -29.18 -57.35
CA PRO A 88 21.99 -29.58 -57.53
C PRO A 88 21.56 -30.66 -56.47
N ALA A 89 20.54 -31.54 -56.58
CA ALA A 89 19.50 -31.93 -57.56
C ALA A 89 18.35 -32.67 -56.79
N ALA A 90 17.16 -33.06 -57.29
CA ALA A 90 16.40 -32.80 -58.53
C ALA A 90 14.88 -33.14 -58.36
N SER A 91 14.01 -32.50 -59.15
CA SER A 91 12.83 -32.98 -59.94
C SER A 91 11.99 -34.23 -59.51
N VAL A 92 10.65 -34.33 -59.68
CA VAL A 92 9.71 -33.84 -60.75
C VAL A 92 8.25 -33.61 -60.22
N ARG A 93 7.44 -32.76 -60.90
CA ARG A 93 5.95 -32.63 -60.85
C ARG A 93 5.37 -32.65 -62.28
N PRO A 94 4.06 -32.94 -62.52
CA PRO A 94 3.04 -31.90 -62.87
C PRO A 94 1.63 -32.17 -62.24
N ALA A 95 0.80 -31.17 -61.86
CA ALA A 95 -0.22 -30.37 -62.62
C ALA A 95 -1.51 -31.17 -63.01
N SER A 96 -2.75 -30.66 -63.06
CA SER A 96 -3.32 -29.28 -63.16
C SER A 96 -4.84 -29.21 -62.79
N SER A 97 -5.39 -28.01 -62.52
CA SER A 97 -6.85 -27.72 -62.30
C SER A 97 -7.62 -27.37 -63.60
N PRO A 98 -8.97 -27.25 -63.60
CA PRO A 98 -9.62 -25.93 -63.46
C PRO A 98 -10.99 -25.88 -62.70
N ALA A 99 -11.56 -24.68 -62.51
CA ALA A 99 -12.92 -24.36 -61.99
C ALA A 99 -13.80 -23.73 -63.13
N PRO A 100 -15.05 -23.15 -63.00
CA PRO A 100 -15.69 -22.44 -61.85
C PRO A 100 -17.26 -22.51 -61.74
N ALA A 101 -17.88 -21.52 -61.03
CA ALA A 101 -19.32 -21.10 -60.96
C ALA A 101 -20.28 -21.84 -59.96
N ALA A 102 -21.35 -21.25 -59.36
CA ALA A 102 -21.74 -19.85 -59.03
C ALA A 102 -23.01 -19.81 -58.10
N LEU A 103 -23.32 -18.64 -57.50
CA LEU A 103 -24.65 -18.13 -56.98
C LEU A 103 -25.30 -18.60 -55.63
N SER A 104 -25.49 -17.61 -54.73
CA SER A 104 -26.61 -17.21 -53.80
C SER A 104 -28.01 -17.91 -53.78
N PRO A 105 -28.95 -17.60 -52.83
CA PRO A 105 -28.85 -17.05 -51.44
C PRO A 105 -29.93 -17.52 -50.36
N ALA A 106 -29.81 -16.99 -49.13
CA ALA A 106 -30.86 -16.46 -48.20
C ALA A 106 -31.87 -17.30 -47.35
N ALA A 107 -31.75 -17.12 -46.00
CA ALA A 107 -32.81 -16.73 -45.01
C ALA A 107 -33.95 -17.72 -44.60
N PRO A 108 -34.80 -17.45 -43.56
CA PRO A 108 -34.78 -16.42 -42.49
C PRO A 108 -34.94 -16.96 -41.03
N ALA A 109 -35.11 -16.04 -40.07
CA ALA A 109 -35.20 -16.24 -38.61
C ALA A 109 -36.59 -16.64 -38.06
N ALA A 110 -36.64 -16.98 -36.76
CA ALA A 110 -37.86 -16.98 -35.95
C ALA A 110 -37.60 -16.33 -34.57
N THR A 111 -38.31 -15.23 -34.29
CA THR A 111 -38.31 -14.53 -33.00
C THR A 111 -39.49 -15.01 -32.16
N VAL A 112 -39.30 -15.26 -30.86
CA VAL A 112 -40.42 -15.47 -29.92
C VAL A 112 -40.31 -14.44 -28.79
N ALA A 113 -41.31 -13.57 -28.70
CA ALA A 113 -41.50 -12.66 -27.59
C ALA A 113 -42.38 -13.31 -26.51
N LEU A 114 -42.07 -13.08 -25.23
CA LEU A 114 -42.94 -13.44 -24.12
C LEU A 114 -43.36 -12.19 -23.33
N LYS A 115 -44.66 -12.12 -23.04
CA LYS A 115 -45.30 -11.05 -22.25
C LYS A 115 -44.90 -11.14 -20.76
N PRO A 116 -44.88 -10.01 -20.02
CA PRO A 116 -44.67 -10.04 -18.58
C PRO A 116 -45.89 -10.63 -17.86
N ALA A 117 -45.63 -11.53 -16.91
CA ALA A 117 -46.64 -12.02 -15.98
C ALA A 117 -46.68 -11.11 -14.73
N ALA A 118 -47.85 -10.57 -14.40
CA ALA A 118 -48.06 -9.83 -13.17
C ALA A 118 -48.15 -10.83 -11.99
N LEU A 119 -47.36 -10.61 -10.95
CA LEU A 119 -47.52 -11.29 -9.66
C LEU A 119 -48.21 -10.36 -8.67
N ASN A 120 -49.35 -10.81 -8.17
CA ASN A 120 -50.21 -10.10 -7.24
C ASN A 120 -49.69 -10.35 -5.82
N VAL A 121 -49.21 -9.31 -5.14
CA VAL A 121 -48.65 -9.41 -3.78
C VAL A 121 -49.68 -8.88 -2.77
N PRO A 122 -50.17 -9.69 -1.80
CA PRO A 122 -51.00 -9.19 -0.72
C PRO A 122 -50.16 -8.32 0.24
N PRO A 123 -50.73 -7.26 0.84
CA PRO A 123 -49.98 -6.34 1.68
C PRO A 123 -49.58 -7.00 3.02
N ALA A 124 -48.29 -7.00 3.33
CA ALA A 124 -47.82 -7.27 4.68
C ALA A 124 -47.98 -6.00 5.54
N GLU A 125 -48.49 -6.17 6.76
CA GLU A 125 -48.85 -5.07 7.64
C GLU A 125 -47.63 -4.27 8.12
N THR A 126 -47.74 -2.94 8.07
CA THR A 126 -46.72 -2.01 8.53
C THR A 126 -46.69 -1.97 10.06
N GLN A 127 -45.70 -2.61 10.68
CA GLN A 127 -45.33 -2.29 12.06
C GLN A 127 -44.21 -1.24 12.07
N ALA A 128 -44.49 -0.10 12.69
CA ALA A 128 -43.53 0.98 12.85
C ALA A 128 -42.36 0.55 13.75
N PRO A 129 -41.13 1.03 13.50
CA PRO A 129 -39.99 0.72 14.36
C PRO A 129 -40.21 1.29 15.77
N ALA A 130 -39.82 0.51 16.79
CA ALA A 130 -39.88 0.96 18.18
C ALA A 130 -39.03 2.21 18.39
N THR A 131 -39.63 3.25 18.93
CA THR A 131 -38.99 4.54 19.19
C THR A 131 -37.96 4.39 20.31
N ILE A 132 -36.67 4.50 19.98
CA ILE A 132 -35.63 4.68 21.00
C ILE A 132 -35.62 6.16 21.37
N GLU A 133 -35.98 6.48 22.61
CA GLU A 133 -35.93 7.84 23.12
C GLU A 133 -34.48 8.34 23.19
N PRO A 134 -34.16 9.55 22.70
CA PRO A 134 -32.83 10.13 22.86
C PRO A 134 -32.59 10.52 24.33
N PRO A 135 -31.39 10.25 24.89
CA PRO A 135 -31.08 10.64 26.26
C PRO A 135 -31.13 12.17 26.45
N LEU A 136 -31.61 12.57 27.63
CA LEU A 136 -31.97 13.94 27.99
C LEU A 136 -30.84 14.95 27.79
N ALA A 137 -31.19 16.09 27.16
CA ALA A 137 -30.28 17.22 26.97
C ALA A 137 -29.81 17.82 28.30
N ILE A 138 -28.50 17.76 28.55
CA ILE A 138 -27.88 18.50 29.66
C ILE A 138 -27.86 19.99 29.28
N LYS A 139 -28.59 20.78 30.05
CA LYS A 139 -28.75 22.22 29.86
C LYS A 139 -27.43 22.95 30.19
N PRO A 140 -26.89 23.82 29.31
CA PRO A 140 -25.70 24.59 29.63
C PRO A 140 -25.99 25.61 30.75
N PRO A 141 -25.10 25.79 31.74
CA PRO A 141 -25.23 26.85 32.73
C PRO A 141 -25.05 28.23 32.08
N ALA A 142 -25.82 29.21 32.56
CA ALA A 142 -26.01 30.49 31.90
C ALA A 142 -24.77 31.39 31.90
N ALA A 143 -24.61 32.17 30.83
CA ALA A 143 -23.67 33.27 30.79
C ALA A 143 -24.05 34.40 31.78
N THR A 144 -23.07 34.92 32.51
CA THR A 144 -23.21 36.13 33.32
C THR A 144 -22.13 37.17 32.99
N LYS A 145 -22.59 38.36 32.59
CA LYS A 145 -21.85 39.62 32.42
C LYS A 145 -22.91 40.75 32.34
N PRO A 146 -22.58 42.04 32.55
CA PRO A 146 -21.27 42.64 32.89
C PRO A 146 -21.33 43.76 33.97
N ALA A 147 -20.24 44.54 34.04
CA ALA A 147 -20.15 45.97 34.43
C ALA A 147 -19.78 46.31 35.89
N PRO A 148 -19.21 47.52 36.16
CA PRO A 148 -18.91 48.63 35.25
C PRO A 148 -17.43 49.03 35.13
N ALA A 149 -17.16 49.99 34.25
CA ALA A 149 -15.84 50.50 33.90
C ALA A 149 -15.41 51.75 34.69
N ALA A 150 -14.12 52.07 34.64
CA ALA A 150 -13.58 53.41 34.92
C ALA A 150 -12.64 53.87 33.79
N LYS A 151 -12.66 55.18 33.51
CA LYS A 151 -11.94 55.97 32.49
C LYS A 151 -11.93 57.43 32.99
N PRO A 152 -11.26 58.42 32.35
CA PRO A 152 -10.02 58.40 31.55
C PRO A 152 -9.05 59.58 31.89
N ALA A 153 -7.86 59.65 31.28
CA ALA A 153 -7.06 60.86 30.98
C ALA A 153 -5.67 60.46 30.39
N SER A 154 -4.94 61.24 29.57
CA SER A 154 -5.29 62.34 28.66
C SER A 154 -4.20 62.54 27.58
N VAL A 155 -4.63 62.77 26.34
CA VAL A 155 -4.01 63.45 25.17
C VAL A 155 -2.58 64.01 25.25
N ALA A 156 -1.72 63.64 24.27
CA ALA A 156 -0.90 64.59 23.45
C ALA A 156 -0.23 63.96 22.20
N LYS A 157 -0.34 64.66 21.05
CA LYS A 157 0.49 64.62 19.81
C LYS A 157 0.48 66.09 19.30
N PRO A 158 1.47 66.63 18.55
CA PRO A 158 2.07 66.10 17.30
C PRO A 158 3.65 66.21 17.30
N THR A 159 4.49 66.08 16.25
CA THR A 159 4.42 66.46 14.80
C THR A 159 5.51 65.76 13.94
N VAL A 160 5.12 65.24 12.76
CA VAL A 160 5.74 65.27 11.40
C VAL A 160 7.28 65.14 11.14
N ALA A 161 7.62 64.16 10.25
CA ALA A 161 8.79 64.00 9.33
C ALA A 161 10.20 63.74 9.95
N VAL A 162 11.15 63.00 9.36
CA VAL A 162 11.46 62.65 7.94
C VAL A 162 11.96 61.18 7.80
N LYS A 163 11.82 60.56 6.60
CA LYS A 163 12.35 59.21 6.23
C LYS A 163 13.76 59.27 5.62
N PRO A 164 14.69 58.38 6.01
CA PRO A 164 15.56 57.69 5.05
C PRO A 164 15.70 56.17 5.35
N PRO A 165 16.47 55.40 4.55
CA PRO A 165 15.98 54.31 3.70
C PRO A 165 15.64 52.99 4.43
N ALA A 166 15.09 52.04 3.66
CA ALA A 166 14.66 50.74 4.18
C ALA A 166 15.80 49.93 4.80
N ALA A 167 15.63 49.51 6.05
CA ALA A 167 16.33 48.37 6.60
C ALA A 167 15.72 47.08 6.03
N GLU A 168 16.57 46.08 5.78
CA GLU A 168 16.13 44.74 5.41
C GLU A 168 15.18 44.16 6.48
N PRO A 169 14.18 43.36 6.11
CA PRO A 169 13.36 42.66 7.10
C PRO A 169 14.26 41.78 7.97
N PRO A 170 13.98 41.67 9.29
CA PRO A 170 14.80 40.85 10.17
C PRO A 170 14.80 39.40 9.69
N SER A 171 16.00 38.83 9.58
CA SER A 171 16.20 37.42 9.26
C SER A 171 15.42 36.54 10.25
N PHE A 172 14.42 35.81 9.75
CA PHE A 172 13.69 34.79 10.50
C PHE A 172 14.56 33.54 10.69
N ALA A 173 15.61 33.68 11.49
CA ALA A 173 16.35 32.56 12.03
C ALA A 173 15.56 31.90 13.17
N ALA A 174 14.46 31.21 12.81
CA ALA A 174 14.00 30.10 13.63
C ALA A 174 15.17 29.11 13.79
N PRO A 175 15.33 28.46 14.96
CA PRO A 175 16.49 27.61 15.21
C PRO A 175 16.55 26.53 14.13
N ALA A 176 17.68 26.44 13.43
CA ALA A 176 17.94 25.40 12.45
C ALA A 176 17.88 24.05 13.16
N ASN A 177 16.73 23.39 13.08
CA ASN A 177 16.50 22.11 13.72
C ASN A 177 17.28 21.06 12.92
N THR A 178 18.54 20.88 13.29
CA THR A 178 19.43 19.83 12.78
C THR A 178 19.07 18.46 13.33
N GLY A 179 18.09 18.37 14.24
CA GLY A 179 17.45 17.13 14.65
C GLY A 179 16.42 16.61 13.65
N SER A 180 16.14 15.32 13.72
CA SER A 180 15.07 14.68 12.94
C SER A 180 13.69 15.22 13.30
N LEU A 181 12.87 15.54 12.30
CA LEU A 181 11.49 15.98 12.49
C LEU A 181 10.56 14.76 12.73
N THR A 182 9.78 14.76 13.80
CA THR A 182 8.74 13.73 14.02
C THR A 182 7.46 14.30 14.63
N ILE A 183 6.46 13.43 14.80
CA ILE A 183 5.17 13.76 15.40
C ILE A 183 5.38 14.34 16.80
N GLY A 184 4.81 15.48 17.14
CA GLY A 184 5.00 16.20 18.41
C GLY A 184 6.05 17.30 18.37
N ASP A 185 6.82 17.43 17.28
CA ASP A 185 7.74 18.55 17.09
C ASP A 185 7.04 19.72 16.40
N ARG A 186 7.60 20.93 16.51
CA ARG A 186 7.12 22.11 15.78
C ARG A 186 7.32 21.92 14.27
N ALA A 187 6.27 22.18 13.50
CA ALA A 187 6.31 22.11 12.04
C ALA A 187 7.19 23.25 11.49
N PRO A 188 8.18 22.99 10.62
CA PRO A 188 8.99 24.04 10.00
C PRO A 188 8.14 24.96 9.13
N GLU A 189 8.46 26.25 9.07
CA GLU A 189 7.82 27.18 8.14
C GLU A 189 8.05 26.76 6.67
N LEU A 190 7.08 27.08 5.81
CA LEU A 190 7.09 26.71 4.39
C LEU A 190 7.87 27.77 3.59
N GLU A 191 9.05 27.39 3.11
CA GLU A 191 9.81 28.17 2.14
C GLU A 191 9.42 27.71 0.73
N ILE A 192 8.61 28.53 0.05
CA ILE A 192 8.00 28.23 -1.26
C ILE A 192 8.36 29.35 -2.23
N ASP A 193 8.80 28.99 -3.45
CA ASP A 193 9.16 29.97 -4.48
C ASP A 193 7.96 30.42 -5.33
N THR A 194 6.99 29.52 -5.58
CA THR A 194 5.82 29.79 -6.42
C THR A 194 4.57 29.15 -5.81
N TRP A 195 3.55 29.96 -5.52
CA TRP A 195 2.23 29.46 -5.13
C TRP A 195 1.30 29.37 -6.33
N PHE A 196 0.46 28.34 -6.36
CA PHE A 196 -0.54 28.08 -7.39
C PHE A 196 -1.88 27.68 -6.73
N LYS A 197 -2.96 28.42 -7.02
CA LYS A 197 -4.30 28.17 -6.46
C LYS A 197 -4.37 28.28 -4.93
N GLY A 198 -5.55 28.57 -4.40
CA GLY A 198 -5.76 28.75 -2.95
C GLY A 198 -5.01 29.95 -2.37
N PRO A 199 -5.06 30.15 -1.04
CA PRO A 199 -4.28 31.16 -0.34
C PRO A 199 -2.85 30.68 -0.05
N GLU A 200 -1.88 31.60 -0.13
CA GLU A 200 -0.50 31.36 0.27
C GLU A 200 -0.38 31.16 1.79
N VAL A 201 0.59 30.36 2.25
CA VAL A 201 0.82 30.09 3.68
C VAL A 201 2.25 30.43 4.05
N GLY A 202 2.48 31.67 4.50
CA GLY A 202 3.79 32.14 4.98
C GLY A 202 4.13 31.67 6.40
N SER A 203 3.12 31.38 7.23
CA SER A 203 3.27 30.79 8.56
C SER A 203 1.99 30.06 8.96
N PHE A 204 2.07 29.16 9.94
CA PHE A 204 0.90 28.45 10.46
C PHE A 204 0.14 29.34 11.45
N GLU A 205 -1.12 29.65 11.14
CA GLU A 205 -2.03 30.41 11.99
C GLU A 205 -2.47 29.57 13.19
N ASP A 206 -2.44 30.15 14.39
CA ASP A 206 -3.06 29.56 15.58
C ASP A 206 -4.55 29.27 15.31
N SER A 207 -5.05 28.14 15.81
CA SER A 207 -6.43 27.65 15.66
C SER A 207 -6.79 27.02 14.30
N LYS A 208 -5.92 27.02 13.29
CA LYS A 208 -6.15 26.37 11.99
C LYS A 208 -5.34 25.08 11.84
N VAL A 209 -5.90 24.05 11.19
CA VAL A 209 -5.17 22.81 10.87
C VAL A 209 -4.63 22.91 9.43
N TYR A 210 -3.43 22.41 9.19
CA TYR A 210 -2.83 22.37 7.86
C TYR A 210 -2.45 20.96 7.47
N VAL A 211 -2.54 20.64 6.18
CA VAL A 211 -2.06 19.39 5.59
C VAL A 211 -1.02 19.74 4.54
N VAL A 212 0.25 19.44 4.82
CA VAL A 212 1.36 19.63 3.88
C VAL A 212 1.64 18.30 3.19
N GLU A 213 1.32 18.19 1.91
CA GLU A 213 1.44 16.97 1.10
C GLU A 213 2.52 17.12 0.02
N PHE A 214 3.45 16.17 -0.05
CA PHE A 214 4.55 16.17 -1.01
C PHE A 214 4.25 15.25 -2.18
N TRP A 215 4.24 15.80 -3.40
CA TRP A 215 3.82 15.11 -4.62
C TRP A 215 4.73 15.41 -5.83
N ALA A 216 4.42 14.79 -6.98
CA ALA A 216 5.01 15.15 -8.27
C ALA A 216 4.07 14.77 -9.44
N THR A 217 4.17 15.47 -10.56
CA THR A 217 3.34 15.33 -11.77
C THR A 217 3.42 13.92 -12.41
N TRP A 218 4.57 13.26 -12.28
CA TRP A 218 4.83 11.89 -12.74
C TRP A 218 4.37 10.81 -11.74
N CYS A 219 4.10 11.18 -10.48
CA CYS A 219 3.78 10.24 -9.41
C CYS A 219 2.37 9.66 -9.60
N GLY A 220 2.30 8.39 -10.02
CA GLY A 220 1.05 7.65 -10.18
C GLY A 220 0.19 7.61 -8.89
N PRO A 221 0.73 7.17 -7.74
CA PRO A 221 -0.01 7.13 -6.49
C PRO A 221 -0.48 8.51 -6.00
N CYS A 222 0.30 9.58 -6.24
CA CYS A 222 -0.10 10.95 -5.89
C CYS A 222 -1.37 11.34 -6.68
N LYS A 223 -1.37 11.11 -8.00
CA LYS A 223 -2.53 11.36 -8.88
C LYS A 223 -3.79 10.58 -8.48
N VAL A 224 -3.64 9.38 -7.92
CA VAL A 224 -4.77 8.61 -7.38
C VAL A 224 -5.38 9.26 -6.13
N ASN A 225 -4.58 9.96 -5.31
CA ASN A 225 -5.02 10.58 -4.06
C ASN A 225 -5.48 12.05 -4.20
N MET A 226 -5.00 12.78 -5.21
CA MET A 226 -5.38 14.19 -5.45
C MET A 226 -6.88 14.50 -5.49
N PRO A 227 -7.75 13.68 -6.10
CA PRO A 227 -9.21 13.89 -6.06
C PRO A 227 -9.76 13.81 -4.63
N HIS A 228 -9.21 12.90 -3.80
CA HIS A 228 -9.60 12.73 -2.40
C HIS A 228 -9.21 13.94 -1.55
N LEU A 229 -7.97 14.42 -1.67
CA LEU A 229 -7.52 15.63 -0.96
C LEU A 229 -8.33 16.87 -1.36
N SER A 230 -8.71 16.98 -2.64
CA SER A 230 -9.58 18.04 -3.15
C SER A 230 -11.00 17.95 -2.56
N GLN A 231 -11.54 16.74 -2.40
CA GLN A 231 -12.84 16.51 -1.75
C GLN A 231 -12.78 16.87 -0.26
N LEU A 232 -11.73 16.46 0.47
CA LEU A 232 -11.54 16.81 1.88
C LEU A 232 -11.42 18.33 2.07
N GLN A 233 -10.67 19.03 1.21
CA GLN A 233 -10.59 20.50 1.26
C GLN A 233 -11.96 21.18 1.10
N GLN A 234 -12.80 20.68 0.18
CA GLN A 234 -14.16 21.20 -0.04
C GLN A 234 -15.10 20.91 1.16
N GLN A 235 -14.96 19.74 1.78
CA GLN A 235 -15.80 19.32 2.90
C GLN A 235 -15.44 20.03 4.21
N LEU A 236 -14.15 20.25 4.45
CA LEU A 236 -13.64 20.81 5.71
C LEU A 236 -13.57 22.35 5.68
N GLY A 237 -13.48 22.95 4.48
CA GLY A 237 -13.47 24.39 4.28
C GLY A 237 -12.32 25.06 5.03
N ASP A 238 -12.59 26.21 5.65
CA ASP A 238 -11.57 27.01 6.34
C ASP A 238 -10.98 26.35 7.60
N GLN A 239 -11.56 25.24 8.09
CA GLN A 239 -11.04 24.49 9.24
C GLN A 239 -9.69 23.81 8.95
N VAL A 240 -9.47 23.41 7.70
CA VAL A 240 -8.25 22.72 7.25
C VAL A 240 -7.77 23.32 5.94
N GLN A 241 -6.50 23.67 5.85
CA GLN A 241 -5.88 24.06 4.58
C GLN A 241 -4.92 22.97 4.07
N PHE A 242 -5.26 22.41 2.91
CA PHE A 242 -4.44 21.45 2.19
C PHE A 242 -3.47 22.18 1.24
N ILE A 243 -2.20 21.78 1.28
CA ILE A 243 -1.08 22.38 0.54
C ILE A 243 -0.29 21.26 -0.14
N GLY A 244 -0.42 21.14 -1.47
CA GLY A 244 0.35 20.20 -2.28
C GLY A 244 1.67 20.82 -2.74
N VAL A 245 2.77 20.47 -2.09
CA VAL A 245 4.14 20.89 -2.39
C VAL A 245 4.81 19.92 -3.37
N SER A 246 5.40 20.44 -4.45
CA SER A 246 6.20 19.67 -5.41
C SER A 246 7.56 20.32 -5.62
N ASP A 247 8.65 19.55 -5.63
CA ASP A 247 10.00 20.05 -5.94
C ASP A 247 10.33 20.08 -7.44
N GLU A 248 9.30 20.04 -8.27
CA GLU A 248 9.42 20.20 -9.71
C GLU A 248 9.39 21.69 -10.12
N PRO A 249 10.05 22.08 -11.22
CA PRO A 249 10.02 23.48 -11.67
C PRO A 249 8.60 23.99 -11.87
N ALA A 250 8.33 25.21 -11.40
CA ALA A 250 7.04 25.89 -11.50
C ALA A 250 6.35 25.76 -12.88
N ALA A 251 7.09 25.91 -13.99
CA ALA A 251 6.56 25.77 -15.35
C ALA A 251 6.00 24.36 -15.67
N LYS A 252 6.59 23.31 -15.08
CA LYS A 252 6.14 21.91 -15.23
C LYS A 252 4.86 21.65 -14.46
N ILE A 253 4.74 22.20 -13.25
CA ILE A 253 3.52 22.17 -12.43
C ILE A 253 2.39 22.92 -13.14
N ALA A 254 2.66 24.11 -13.68
CA ALA A 254 1.69 24.88 -14.46
C ALA A 254 1.19 24.11 -15.71
N SER A 255 2.09 23.48 -16.46
CA SER A 255 1.72 22.65 -17.61
C SER A 255 0.95 21.38 -17.23
N PHE A 256 1.13 20.86 -16.01
CA PHE A 256 0.37 19.72 -15.53
C PHE A 256 -1.11 20.05 -15.30
N PHE A 257 -1.45 21.29 -14.91
CA PHE A 257 -2.84 21.70 -14.75
C PHE A 257 -3.66 21.58 -16.04
N GLU A 258 -3.05 21.77 -17.21
CA GLU A 258 -3.72 21.61 -18.51
C GLU A 258 -3.80 20.15 -19.00
N ALA A 259 -3.09 19.21 -18.34
CA ALA A 259 -3.10 17.82 -18.73
C ALA A 259 -4.42 17.13 -18.35
N GLU A 260 -4.86 16.17 -19.17
CA GLU A 260 -6.07 15.40 -18.91
C GLU A 260 -5.93 14.53 -17.64
N ALA A 261 -6.90 14.65 -16.74
CA ALA A 261 -7.03 13.82 -15.54
C ALA A 261 -8.03 12.67 -15.73
N SER A 262 -9.10 12.96 -16.48
CA SER A 262 -10.15 12.01 -16.87
C SER A 262 -10.89 12.59 -18.09
N PRO A 263 -11.65 11.79 -18.87
CA PRO A 263 -12.37 12.27 -20.06
C PRO A 263 -13.15 13.57 -19.83
N GLY A 264 -12.66 14.66 -20.43
CA GLY A 264 -13.28 16.00 -20.34
C GLY A 264 -13.00 16.77 -19.04
N LYS A 265 -11.96 16.41 -18.27
CA LYS A 265 -11.47 17.20 -17.11
C LYS A 265 -9.94 17.25 -17.08
N THR A 266 -9.40 18.43 -16.79
CA THR A 266 -7.97 18.64 -16.57
C THR A 266 -7.56 18.43 -15.11
N TRP A 267 -6.27 18.38 -14.81
CA TRP A 267 -5.80 18.43 -13.41
C TRP A 267 -6.07 19.78 -12.75
N GLY A 268 -6.17 20.86 -13.53
CA GLY A 268 -6.62 22.17 -13.08
C GLY A 268 -8.06 22.15 -12.57
N ASP A 269 -8.93 21.34 -13.17
CA ASP A 269 -10.31 21.11 -12.69
C ASP A 269 -10.35 20.23 -11.43
N VAL A 270 -9.45 19.24 -11.34
CA VAL A 270 -9.43 18.27 -10.22
C VAL A 270 -8.85 18.87 -8.95
N LEU A 271 -7.72 19.58 -9.02
CA LEU A 271 -6.98 20.08 -7.86
C LEU A 271 -7.68 21.30 -7.23
N GLN A 272 -8.52 21.09 -6.23
CA GLN A 272 -9.30 22.16 -5.58
C GLN A 272 -8.77 22.54 -4.18
N TYR A 273 -7.43 22.60 -4.07
CA TYR A 273 -6.69 22.99 -2.87
C TYR A 273 -5.45 23.83 -3.23
N THR A 274 -4.68 24.27 -2.23
CA THR A 274 -3.46 25.07 -2.46
C THR A 274 -2.37 24.19 -3.05
N ILE A 275 -1.66 24.66 -4.07
CA ILE A 275 -0.53 23.97 -4.71
C ILE A 275 0.71 24.88 -4.67
N ALA A 276 1.90 24.31 -4.55
CA ALA A 276 3.14 25.06 -4.38
C ALA A 276 4.33 24.39 -5.10
N ALA A 277 5.23 25.21 -5.65
CA ALA A 277 6.56 24.79 -6.08
C ALA A 277 7.61 25.08 -4.99
N ASP A 278 8.35 24.04 -4.63
CA ASP A 278 9.55 24.07 -3.81
C ASP A 278 10.75 23.69 -4.70
N SER A 279 10.95 24.48 -5.77
CA SER A 279 11.96 24.23 -6.81
C SER A 279 13.39 24.22 -6.24
N ASN A 280 13.62 24.91 -5.12
CA ASN A 280 14.88 24.92 -4.38
C ASN A 280 15.00 23.78 -3.34
N LYS A 281 13.95 22.97 -3.13
CA LYS A 281 13.84 21.84 -2.19
C LYS A 281 13.90 22.22 -0.70
N SER A 282 13.86 23.50 -0.35
CA SER A 282 14.00 23.98 1.02
C SER A 282 12.95 23.39 1.96
N THR A 283 11.68 23.40 1.56
CA THR A 283 10.57 22.83 2.33
C THR A 283 10.66 21.30 2.40
N LYS A 284 10.94 20.64 1.26
CA LYS A 284 11.12 19.19 1.15
C LYS A 284 12.26 18.68 2.02
N LEU A 285 13.37 19.40 2.13
CA LEU A 285 14.48 19.04 3.01
C LEU A 285 14.07 19.12 4.49
N ARG A 286 13.41 20.22 4.88
CA ARG A 286 12.95 20.45 6.27
C ARG A 286 11.85 19.50 6.73
N TYR A 287 11.05 18.98 5.82
CA TYR A 287 9.98 18.02 6.11
C TYR A 287 10.40 16.59 5.81
N MET A 288 10.55 16.23 4.53
CA MET A 288 10.77 14.85 4.10
C MET A 288 12.11 14.30 4.58
N GLN A 289 13.21 15.00 4.30
CA GLN A 289 14.53 14.50 4.71
C GLN A 289 14.68 14.49 6.23
N ALA A 290 14.28 15.56 6.92
CA ALA A 290 14.34 15.61 8.38
C ALA A 290 13.48 14.51 9.04
N ALA A 291 12.32 14.16 8.47
CA ALA A 291 11.46 13.10 9.00
C ALA A 291 11.84 11.67 8.54
N GLY A 292 12.93 11.51 7.79
CA GLY A 292 13.35 10.21 7.26
C GLY A 292 12.39 9.64 6.20
N GLU A 293 11.63 10.50 5.51
CA GLU A 293 10.72 10.13 4.44
C GLU A 293 11.39 10.21 3.07
N ARG A 294 11.31 9.11 2.32
CA ARG A 294 12.04 8.91 1.06
C ARG A 294 11.14 8.67 -0.16
N GLY A 295 9.82 8.59 0.05
CA GLY A 295 8.84 8.28 -0.99
C GLY A 295 7.68 9.27 -0.99
N ILE A 296 7.08 9.47 -2.16
CA ILE A 296 5.87 10.27 -2.36
C ILE A 296 4.72 9.37 -2.87
N PRO A 297 3.45 9.70 -2.55
CA PRO A 297 3.03 10.85 -1.76
C PRO A 297 3.23 10.64 -0.25
N CYS A 298 3.54 11.73 0.45
CA CYS A 298 3.65 11.78 1.90
C CYS A 298 3.03 13.08 2.40
N ALA A 299 2.21 13.00 3.45
CA ALA A 299 1.51 14.12 4.02
C ALA A 299 1.80 14.26 5.52
N PHE A 300 1.86 15.51 5.97
CA PHE A 300 2.04 15.93 7.35
C PHE A 300 0.77 16.68 7.77
N ILE A 301 0.15 16.29 8.87
CA ILE A 301 -0.90 17.11 9.49
C ILE A 301 -0.23 17.99 10.54
N VAL A 302 -0.36 19.30 10.40
CA VAL A 302 0.06 20.30 11.38
C VAL A 302 -1.18 20.78 12.13
N GLY A 303 -1.12 20.68 13.46
CA GLY A 303 -2.24 21.00 14.34
C GLY A 303 -2.46 22.51 14.51
N ARG A 304 -3.56 22.83 15.20
CA ARG A 304 -3.97 24.20 15.59
C ARG A 304 -2.94 24.94 16.44
N ASP A 305 -1.93 24.23 16.92
CA ASP A 305 -0.82 24.64 17.77
C ASP A 305 0.52 24.76 17.01
N GLY A 306 0.54 24.52 15.69
CA GLY A 306 1.77 24.49 14.88
C GLY A 306 2.67 23.26 15.13
N VAL A 307 2.15 22.21 15.77
CA VAL A 307 2.86 20.95 16.03
C VAL A 307 2.50 19.91 14.97
N VAL A 308 3.46 19.10 14.55
CA VAL A 308 3.21 17.97 13.63
C VAL A 308 2.42 16.90 14.37
N GLN A 309 1.15 16.72 14.02
CA GLN A 309 0.24 15.77 14.67
C GLN A 309 0.34 14.36 14.05
N TRP A 310 0.64 14.27 12.75
CA TRP A 310 0.71 13.02 12.01
C TRP A 310 1.62 13.13 10.78
N ILE A 311 2.25 12.03 10.38
CA ILE A 311 3.08 11.92 9.16
C ILE A 311 2.83 10.54 8.52
N GLY A 312 2.40 10.50 7.26
CA GLY A 312 2.12 9.25 6.55
C GLY A 312 1.63 9.42 5.12
N HIS A 313 1.10 8.34 4.52
CA HIS A 313 0.61 8.35 3.14
C HIS A 313 -0.83 8.91 3.06
N PRO A 314 -1.17 9.86 2.17
CA PRO A 314 -2.47 10.56 2.18
C PRO A 314 -3.71 9.66 2.06
N ALA A 315 -3.61 8.47 1.46
CA ALA A 315 -4.70 7.47 1.48
C ALA A 315 -5.12 6.99 2.88
N GLN A 316 -4.41 7.38 3.93
CA GLN A 316 -4.67 7.03 5.32
C GLN A 316 -5.03 8.26 6.18
N ILE A 317 -5.24 9.43 5.56
CA ILE A 317 -5.33 10.72 6.27
C ILE A 317 -6.67 10.96 6.98
N ASP A 318 -7.76 10.32 6.53
CA ASP A 318 -9.13 10.56 6.99
C ASP A 318 -9.28 10.38 8.50
N ARG A 319 -8.85 9.22 9.02
CA ARG A 319 -8.94 8.88 10.45
C ARG A 319 -8.11 9.83 11.34
N PRO A 320 -6.79 10.05 11.09
CA PRO A 320 -6.03 10.97 11.92
C PRO A 320 -6.56 12.40 11.81
N LEU A 321 -6.93 12.87 10.61
CA LEU A 321 -7.44 14.22 10.43
C LEU A 321 -8.78 14.46 11.17
N ALA A 322 -9.71 13.51 11.10
CA ALA A 322 -10.97 13.57 11.85
C ALA A 322 -10.71 13.65 13.36
N ALA A 323 -9.90 12.73 13.91
CA ALA A 323 -9.57 12.72 15.34
C ALA A 323 -8.85 14.00 15.80
N ILE A 324 -7.97 14.60 14.98
CA ILE A 324 -7.30 15.87 15.26
C ILE A 324 -8.31 17.04 15.29
N LEU A 325 -9.30 17.01 14.39
CA LEU A 325 -10.35 18.02 14.34
C LEU A 325 -11.30 17.93 15.53
N GLU A 326 -11.69 16.70 15.90
CA GLU A 326 -12.58 16.37 17.02
C GLU A 326 -11.90 16.60 18.39
N GLY A 327 -10.58 16.49 18.47
CA GLY A 327 -9.80 16.65 19.70
C GLY A 327 -9.41 15.34 20.39
N ASP A 328 -9.76 14.19 19.81
CA ASP A 328 -9.52 12.84 20.32
C ASP A 328 -8.15 12.26 19.90
N TRP A 329 -7.24 13.09 19.38
CA TRP A 329 -5.93 12.66 18.88
C TRP A 329 -4.84 12.65 19.95
N ASP A 330 -4.27 11.47 20.21
CA ASP A 330 -3.09 11.30 21.09
C ASP A 330 -1.78 11.36 20.28
N VAL A 331 -1.08 12.49 20.40
CA VAL A 331 0.21 12.76 19.76
C VAL A 331 1.32 11.82 20.23
N ALA A 332 1.31 11.39 21.50
CA ALA A 332 2.33 10.52 22.06
C ALA A 332 2.13 9.07 21.60
N ALA A 333 0.89 8.60 21.52
CA ALA A 333 0.53 7.32 20.92
C ALA A 333 0.82 7.32 19.40
N ALA A 334 0.58 8.45 18.72
CA ALA A 334 0.89 8.62 17.30
C ALA A 334 2.41 8.58 17.01
N ARG A 335 3.23 9.31 17.79
CA ARG A 335 4.71 9.22 17.74
C ARG A 335 5.15 7.78 17.97
N THR A 336 4.72 7.15 19.06
CA THR A 336 5.07 5.77 19.40
C THR A 336 4.73 4.77 18.28
N SER A 337 3.56 4.93 17.65
CA SER A 337 3.11 4.08 16.55
C SER A 337 3.95 4.29 15.28
N ARG A 338 4.30 5.55 14.96
CA ARG A 338 5.20 5.91 13.86
C ARG A 338 6.60 5.35 14.07
N ASP A 339 7.19 5.54 15.24
CA ASP A 339 8.55 5.09 15.55
C ASP A 339 8.65 3.57 15.44
N LYS A 340 7.65 2.85 15.94
CA LYS A 340 7.54 1.39 15.78
C LYS A 340 7.41 0.97 14.32
N ALA A 341 6.61 1.69 13.52
CA ALA A 341 6.45 1.41 12.10
C ALA A 341 7.74 1.68 11.30
N LYS A 342 8.46 2.78 11.57
CA LYS A 342 9.75 3.10 10.96
C LYS A 342 10.84 2.11 11.35
N ARG A 343 10.89 1.70 12.62
CA ARG A 343 11.79 0.64 13.10
C ARG A 343 11.53 -0.69 12.38
N TYR A 344 10.26 -1.06 12.18
CA TYR A 344 9.88 -2.24 11.40
C TYR A 344 10.27 -2.11 9.92
N GLU A 345 10.03 -0.96 9.29
CA GLU A 345 10.41 -0.70 7.89
C GLU A 345 11.92 -0.89 7.68
N LEU A 346 12.75 -0.31 8.55
CA LEU A 346 14.21 -0.43 8.51
C LEU A 346 14.68 -1.87 8.73
N ALA A 347 14.20 -2.52 9.79
CA ALA A 347 14.59 -3.89 10.13
C ALA A 347 14.17 -4.89 9.03
N PHE A 348 12.95 -4.75 8.49
CA PHE A 348 12.44 -5.58 7.40
C PHE A 348 13.13 -5.26 6.06
N GLY A 349 13.56 -4.02 5.83
CA GLY A 349 14.42 -3.65 4.70
C GLY A 349 15.78 -4.34 4.75
N ALA A 350 16.43 -4.35 5.91
CA ALA A 350 17.69 -5.07 6.14
C ALA A 350 17.53 -6.60 6.07
N LEU A 351 16.39 -7.14 6.50
CA LEU A 351 16.03 -8.54 6.28
C LEU A 351 15.96 -8.87 4.79
N ARG A 352 15.19 -8.09 4.00
CA ARG A 352 15.00 -8.33 2.56
C ARG A 352 16.32 -8.31 1.78
N SER A 353 17.24 -7.39 2.10
CA SER A 353 18.53 -7.29 1.40
C SER A 353 19.43 -8.50 1.62
N ARG A 354 19.33 -9.17 2.78
CA ARG A 354 20.06 -10.40 3.11
C ARG A 354 19.35 -11.67 2.63
N MET A 355 18.02 -11.69 2.65
CA MET A 355 17.18 -12.84 2.30
C MET A 355 17.54 -13.46 0.95
N GLY A 356 17.76 -12.63 -0.08
CA GLY A 356 18.11 -13.12 -1.42
C GLY A 356 19.42 -13.92 -1.48
N GLY A 357 20.39 -13.62 -0.60
CA GLY A 357 21.62 -14.40 -0.46
C GLY A 357 21.36 -15.74 0.22
N TRP A 358 20.72 -15.73 1.39
CA TRP A 358 20.40 -16.94 2.15
C TRP A 358 19.58 -17.95 1.35
N ILE A 359 18.55 -17.52 0.62
CA ILE A 359 17.72 -18.43 -0.18
C ILE A 359 18.51 -19.00 -1.37
N LYS A 360 19.35 -18.20 -2.03
CA LYS A 360 20.21 -18.65 -3.14
C LYS A 360 21.23 -19.69 -2.67
N ASP A 361 21.87 -19.44 -1.53
CA ASP A 361 22.93 -20.27 -0.98
C ASP A 361 22.37 -21.42 -0.11
N LYS A 362 21.04 -21.50 0.04
CA LYS A 362 20.27 -22.47 0.82
C LYS A 362 20.55 -22.45 2.32
N ASP A 363 21.00 -21.31 2.83
CA ASP A 363 21.13 -21.02 4.24
C ASP A 363 19.76 -20.67 4.84
N TYR A 364 18.87 -21.65 4.84
CA TYR A 364 17.53 -21.51 5.42
C TYR A 364 17.60 -21.27 6.94
N ALA A 365 18.66 -21.74 7.62
CA ALA A 365 18.85 -21.56 9.05
C ALA A 365 18.98 -20.07 9.42
N SER A 366 19.86 -19.32 8.73
CA SER A 366 19.99 -17.87 8.95
C SER A 366 18.71 -17.11 8.58
N ALA A 367 18.05 -17.50 7.49
CA ALA A 367 16.78 -16.90 7.09
C ALA A 367 15.68 -17.09 8.15
N ILE A 368 15.51 -18.32 8.66
CA ILE A 368 14.55 -18.65 9.73
C ILE A 368 14.88 -17.88 11.01
N ALA A 369 16.15 -17.87 11.45
CA ALA A 369 16.57 -17.18 12.67
C ALA A 369 16.30 -15.66 12.59
N ALA A 370 16.56 -15.03 11.44
CA ALA A 370 16.27 -13.62 11.22
C ALA A 370 14.75 -13.32 11.22
N LEU A 371 13.94 -14.22 10.67
CA LEU A 371 12.48 -14.11 10.69
C LEU A 371 11.90 -14.30 12.10
N ASP A 372 12.47 -15.19 12.91
CA ASP A 372 12.08 -15.37 14.31
C ASP A 372 12.46 -14.17 15.19
N ALA A 373 13.62 -13.55 14.95
CA ALA A 373 13.99 -12.28 15.58
C ALA A 373 12.96 -11.19 15.25
N MET A 374 12.60 -11.02 13.97
CA MET A 374 11.56 -10.09 13.54
C MET A 374 10.19 -10.39 14.15
N ALA A 375 9.76 -11.66 14.19
CA ALA A 375 8.48 -12.07 14.77
C ALA A 375 8.43 -11.94 16.32
N THR A 376 9.59 -11.84 16.96
CA THR A 376 9.74 -11.59 18.40
C THR A 376 9.71 -10.09 18.71
N GLU A 377 10.40 -9.28 17.90
CA GLU A 377 10.46 -7.82 18.07
C GLU A 377 9.17 -7.11 17.67
N PHE A 378 8.49 -7.63 16.64
CA PHE A 378 7.24 -7.08 16.08
C PHE A 378 6.10 -8.10 16.20
N PRO A 379 5.63 -8.43 17.42
CA PRO A 379 4.65 -9.49 17.65
C PRO A 379 3.26 -9.19 17.07
N GLU A 380 2.96 -7.96 16.67
CA GLU A 380 1.75 -7.58 15.94
C GLU A 380 1.83 -7.82 14.42
N ARG A 381 3.03 -8.11 13.89
CA ARG A 381 3.27 -8.33 12.46
C ARG A 381 3.20 -9.81 12.11
N ASN A 382 2.51 -10.11 11.02
CA ASN A 382 2.32 -11.48 10.51
C ASN A 382 3.25 -11.79 9.35
N GLU A 383 3.72 -10.77 8.63
CA GLU A 383 4.57 -10.89 7.44
C GLU A 383 5.87 -11.70 7.70
N PRO A 384 6.57 -11.56 8.85
CA PRO A 384 7.71 -12.43 9.16
C PRO A 384 7.34 -13.90 9.33
N LEU A 385 6.15 -14.20 9.90
CA LEU A 385 5.67 -15.58 10.03
C LEU A 385 5.25 -16.16 8.68
N MET A 386 4.58 -15.37 7.83
CA MET A 386 4.20 -15.78 6.47
C MET A 386 5.43 -16.11 5.62
N ILE A 387 6.48 -15.27 5.65
CA ILE A 387 7.74 -15.55 4.95
C ILE A 387 8.43 -16.77 5.57
N LYS A 388 8.39 -16.95 6.91
CA LYS A 388 8.95 -18.15 7.55
C LYS A 388 8.28 -19.44 7.05
N LEU A 389 6.96 -19.44 6.80
CA LEU A 389 6.29 -20.57 6.17
C LEU A 389 6.85 -20.88 4.78
N GLU A 390 7.04 -19.86 3.93
CA GLU A 390 7.60 -20.05 2.59
C GLU A 390 9.03 -20.64 2.64
N VAL A 391 9.89 -20.09 3.51
CA VAL A 391 11.27 -20.55 3.71
C VAL A 391 11.31 -22.00 4.20
N LEU A 392 10.49 -22.35 5.20
CA LEU A 392 10.40 -23.72 5.72
C LEU A 392 9.92 -24.72 4.66
N ARG A 393 8.95 -24.33 3.83
CA ARG A 393 8.42 -25.19 2.76
C ARG A 393 9.43 -25.40 1.62
N GLU A 394 10.18 -24.37 1.24
CA GLU A 394 11.30 -24.49 0.29
C GLU A 394 12.45 -25.35 0.86
N ALA A 395 12.72 -25.23 2.17
CA ALA A 395 13.62 -26.10 2.92
C ALA A 395 13.10 -27.55 3.10
N LYS A 396 11.82 -27.79 2.82
CA LYS A 396 11.09 -29.07 3.04
C LYS A 396 10.98 -29.47 4.51
N MET A 397 11.03 -28.50 5.41
CA MET A 397 10.88 -28.65 6.86
C MET A 397 9.40 -28.55 7.24
N PHE A 398 8.58 -29.49 6.78
CA PHE A 398 7.11 -29.38 6.88
C PHE A 398 6.58 -29.44 8.32
N SER A 399 7.13 -30.30 9.18
CA SER A 399 6.81 -30.37 10.61
C SER A 399 6.92 -29.01 11.33
N GLU A 400 7.97 -28.26 11.03
CA GLU A 400 8.24 -26.92 11.59
C GLU A 400 7.26 -25.85 11.09
N THR A 401 6.48 -26.13 10.04
CA THR A 401 5.45 -25.18 9.57
C THR A 401 4.23 -25.16 10.49
N TYR A 402 3.83 -26.28 11.09
CA TYR A 402 2.57 -26.36 11.85
C TYR A 402 2.55 -25.45 13.10
N PRO A 403 3.62 -25.31 13.90
CA PRO A 403 3.66 -24.32 15.00
C PRO A 403 3.54 -22.87 14.53
N VAL A 404 4.06 -22.57 13.34
CA VAL A 404 3.94 -21.23 12.71
C VAL A 404 2.52 -21.01 12.19
N ILE A 405 1.89 -22.05 11.61
CA ILE A 405 0.50 -22.03 11.16
C ILE A 405 -0.46 -21.87 12.35
N ASP A 406 -0.31 -22.60 13.45
CA ASP A 406 -1.16 -22.44 14.65
C ASP A 406 -1.07 -21.03 15.22
N LYS A 407 0.15 -20.47 15.31
CA LYS A 407 0.35 -19.06 15.71
C LYS A 407 -0.37 -18.07 14.79
N LEU A 408 -0.41 -18.35 13.48
CA LEU A 408 -1.15 -17.52 12.51
C LEU A 408 -2.67 -17.73 12.61
N VAL A 409 -3.15 -18.96 12.78
CA VAL A 409 -4.57 -19.32 13.02
C VAL A 409 -5.10 -18.59 14.26
N GLN A 410 -4.34 -18.59 15.36
CA GLN A 410 -4.70 -17.88 16.59
C GLN A 410 -4.76 -16.36 16.38
N ARG A 411 -3.80 -15.78 15.65
CA ARG A 411 -3.76 -14.33 15.36
C ARG A 411 -4.81 -13.88 14.34
N GLN A 412 -5.34 -14.79 13.54
CA GLN A 412 -6.26 -14.50 12.43
C GLN A 412 -7.58 -15.27 12.60
N TRP A 413 -7.97 -15.51 13.85
CA TRP A 413 -9.11 -16.34 14.24
C TRP A 413 -10.48 -15.85 13.75
N ASP A 414 -10.55 -14.59 13.29
CA ASP A 414 -11.74 -13.94 12.75
C ASP A 414 -11.59 -13.54 11.27
N ASP A 415 -10.51 -13.95 10.57
CA ASP A 415 -10.39 -13.86 9.10
C ASP A 415 -10.69 -15.24 8.46
N PRO A 416 -11.90 -15.45 7.90
CA PRO A 416 -12.25 -16.73 7.30
C PRO A 416 -11.40 -17.07 6.06
N ASN A 417 -10.92 -16.07 5.31
CA ASN A 417 -10.12 -16.32 4.11
C ASN A 417 -8.72 -16.79 4.50
N MET A 418 -8.12 -16.17 5.51
CA MET A 418 -6.81 -16.59 6.04
C MET A 418 -6.89 -18.00 6.63
N LEU A 419 -7.91 -18.27 7.44
CA LEU A 419 -8.12 -19.59 8.05
C LEU A 419 -8.31 -20.71 7.01
N ALA A 420 -9.12 -20.47 5.96
CA ALA A 420 -9.29 -21.43 4.87
C ALA A 420 -7.97 -21.68 4.09
N GLN A 421 -7.15 -20.65 3.88
CA GLN A 421 -5.84 -20.78 3.23
C GLN A 421 -4.85 -21.57 4.08
N LEU A 422 -4.78 -21.28 5.39
CA LEU A 422 -3.89 -21.99 6.32
C LEU A 422 -4.28 -23.47 6.49
N ALA A 423 -5.58 -23.77 6.58
CA ALA A 423 -6.07 -25.15 6.59
C ALA A 423 -5.74 -25.89 5.28
N TRP A 424 -5.93 -25.23 4.13
CA TRP A 424 -5.58 -25.80 2.83
C TRP A 424 -4.08 -26.04 2.68
N LEU A 425 -3.23 -25.19 3.26
CA LEU A 425 -1.77 -25.34 3.24
C LEU A 425 -1.31 -26.63 3.93
N ILE A 426 -1.99 -27.05 5.00
CA ILE A 426 -1.74 -28.32 5.68
C ILE A 426 -2.31 -29.48 4.86
N ALA A 427 -3.60 -29.41 4.49
CA ALA A 427 -4.30 -30.52 3.83
C ALA A 427 -3.78 -30.83 2.42
N ALA A 428 -3.27 -29.82 1.69
CA ALA A 428 -2.69 -30.00 0.36
C ALA A 428 -1.22 -30.45 0.37
N GLU A 429 -0.58 -30.53 1.54
CA GLU A 429 0.74 -31.13 1.64
C GLU A 429 0.65 -32.66 1.46
N THR A 430 1.64 -33.25 0.78
CA THR A 430 1.60 -34.65 0.34
C THR A 430 2.90 -35.42 0.61
N LYS A 431 3.80 -34.85 1.43
CA LYS A 431 5.14 -35.41 1.70
C LYS A 431 5.47 -35.36 3.19
N GLY A 432 5.75 -36.53 3.75
CA GLY A 432 5.91 -36.71 5.19
C GLY A 432 4.54 -36.69 5.84
N ASP A 433 4.03 -37.85 6.25
CA ASP A 433 2.67 -37.97 6.77
C ASP A 433 2.62 -37.63 8.27
N ASP A 434 3.11 -36.44 8.60
CA ASP A 434 3.16 -35.82 9.92
C ASP A 434 2.21 -34.61 10.03
N ARG A 435 1.26 -34.52 9.09
CA ARG A 435 0.36 -33.37 8.90
C ARG A 435 -0.58 -33.19 10.08
N ASP A 436 -0.60 -31.99 10.64
CA ASP A 436 -1.54 -31.61 11.70
C ASP A 436 -2.96 -31.35 11.13
N LEU A 437 -3.63 -32.44 10.75
CA LEU A 437 -4.98 -32.41 10.17
C LEU A 437 -6.06 -31.99 11.20
N ASP A 438 -5.76 -32.03 12.50
CA ASP A 438 -6.64 -31.48 13.54
C ASP A 438 -6.56 -29.94 13.59
N LEU A 439 -5.37 -29.36 13.50
CA LEU A 439 -5.18 -27.92 13.29
C LEU A 439 -5.82 -27.45 11.98
N ALA A 440 -5.65 -28.23 10.90
CA ALA A 440 -6.29 -27.95 9.62
C ALA A 440 -7.82 -27.94 9.75
N LEU A 441 -8.40 -28.91 10.45
CA LEU A 441 -9.86 -28.99 10.62
C LEU A 441 -10.38 -27.84 11.49
N LYS A 442 -9.69 -27.53 12.61
CA LYS A 442 -9.99 -26.40 13.49
C LYS A 442 -10.07 -25.08 12.71
N ALA A 443 -9.09 -24.80 11.85
CA ALA A 443 -9.07 -23.59 11.03
C ALA A 443 -10.14 -23.61 9.92
N ALA A 444 -10.35 -24.75 9.25
CA ALA A 444 -11.35 -24.89 8.19
C ALA A 444 -12.78 -24.71 8.72
N VAL A 445 -13.13 -25.37 9.83
CA VAL A 445 -14.44 -25.25 10.48
C VAL A 445 -14.69 -23.81 10.94
N ARG A 446 -13.71 -23.15 11.56
CA ARG A 446 -13.83 -21.75 11.97
C ARG A 446 -14.09 -20.81 10.78
N SER A 447 -13.48 -21.06 9.61
CA SER A 447 -13.78 -20.31 8.38
C SER A 447 -15.25 -20.50 7.92
N VAL A 448 -15.78 -21.72 8.03
CA VAL A 448 -17.18 -22.03 7.73
C VAL A 448 -18.15 -21.36 8.71
N GLU A 449 -17.84 -21.35 10.01
CA GLU A 449 -18.62 -20.64 11.04
C GLU A 449 -18.73 -19.14 10.73
N LEU A 450 -17.59 -18.47 10.56
CA LEU A 450 -17.51 -17.03 10.28
C LEU A 450 -18.27 -16.63 9.00
N THR A 451 -18.28 -17.52 8.01
CA THR A 451 -19.01 -17.31 6.75
C THR A 451 -20.47 -17.77 6.80
N ASN A 452 -20.92 -18.36 7.91
CA ASN A 452 -22.26 -18.93 8.08
C ASN A 452 -22.64 -19.92 6.95
N GLU A 453 -21.69 -20.80 6.57
CA GLU A 453 -21.79 -21.72 5.41
C GLU A 453 -22.01 -21.02 4.05
N LYS A 454 -21.74 -19.70 3.92
CA LYS A 454 -21.94 -18.94 2.67
C LYS A 454 -20.72 -18.85 1.76
N ALA A 455 -19.58 -19.42 2.16
CA ALA A 455 -18.35 -19.41 1.37
C ALA A 455 -18.05 -20.81 0.78
N PRO A 456 -18.20 -21.03 -0.54
CA PRO A 456 -17.96 -22.34 -1.13
C PRO A 456 -16.52 -22.83 -0.99
N ILE A 457 -15.55 -21.91 -0.90
CA ILE A 457 -14.14 -22.24 -0.67
C ILE A 457 -13.93 -22.79 0.75
N ALA A 458 -14.58 -22.21 1.77
CA ALA A 458 -14.46 -22.70 3.14
C ALA A 458 -15.06 -24.12 3.28
N LEU A 459 -16.20 -24.38 2.62
CA LEU A 459 -16.83 -25.70 2.59
C LEU A 459 -15.96 -26.75 1.88
N ASP A 460 -15.35 -26.40 0.73
CA ASP A 460 -14.41 -27.25 -0.02
C ASP A 460 -13.12 -27.53 0.77
N THR A 461 -12.61 -26.55 1.54
CA THR A 461 -11.50 -26.76 2.47
C THR A 461 -11.87 -27.74 3.59
N VAL A 462 -13.03 -27.62 4.23
CA VAL A 462 -13.48 -28.58 5.27
C VAL A 462 -13.62 -29.99 4.67
N ALA A 463 -14.25 -30.10 3.49
CA ALA A 463 -14.37 -31.37 2.78
C ALA A 463 -13.00 -32.00 2.48
N ARG A 464 -12.02 -31.19 2.04
CA ARG A 464 -10.66 -31.66 1.78
C ARG A 464 -9.95 -32.14 3.04
N VAL A 465 -10.09 -31.44 4.16
CA VAL A 465 -9.49 -31.88 5.43
C VAL A 465 -10.08 -33.22 5.88
N HIS A 466 -11.41 -33.39 5.84
CA HIS A 466 -12.04 -34.68 6.14
C HIS A 466 -11.56 -35.80 5.21
N PHE A 467 -11.40 -35.54 3.92
CA PHE A 467 -10.89 -36.54 2.98
C PHE A 467 -9.46 -37.00 3.35
N GLU A 468 -8.56 -36.07 3.66
CA GLU A 468 -7.17 -36.38 4.05
C GLU A 468 -7.07 -37.09 5.41
N ARG A 469 -8.06 -36.92 6.29
CA ARG A 469 -8.21 -37.67 7.55
C ARG A 469 -8.71 -39.11 7.37
N GLY A 470 -9.23 -39.45 6.19
CA GLY A 470 -9.95 -40.70 5.92
C GLY A 470 -11.45 -40.66 6.23
N ASP A 471 -11.99 -39.51 6.65
CA ASP A 471 -13.41 -39.28 6.94
C ASP A 471 -14.21 -39.08 5.63
N VAL A 472 -14.15 -40.05 4.71
CA VAL A 472 -14.64 -39.90 3.32
C VAL A 472 -16.14 -39.57 3.24
N ALA A 473 -16.96 -40.06 4.18
CA ALA A 473 -18.38 -39.73 4.25
C ALA A 473 -18.62 -38.23 4.51
N GLU A 474 -17.98 -37.67 5.55
CA GLU A 474 -18.00 -36.23 5.86
C GLU A 474 -17.48 -35.41 4.68
N ALA A 475 -16.39 -35.85 4.04
CA ALA A 475 -15.83 -35.18 2.88
C ALA A 475 -16.85 -35.06 1.74
N ILE A 476 -17.62 -36.11 1.45
CA ILE A 476 -18.69 -36.08 0.45
C ILE A 476 -19.80 -35.10 0.86
N GLU A 477 -20.24 -35.10 2.12
CA GLU A 477 -21.31 -34.19 2.59
C GLU A 477 -20.92 -32.71 2.45
N TRP A 478 -19.73 -32.34 2.94
CA TRP A 478 -19.22 -30.98 2.83
C TRP A 478 -18.99 -30.56 1.37
N GLN A 479 -18.49 -31.45 0.51
CA GLN A 479 -18.29 -31.17 -0.91
C GLN A 479 -19.63 -31.02 -1.67
N VAL A 480 -20.66 -31.78 -1.28
CA VAL A 480 -22.04 -31.61 -1.79
C VAL A 480 -22.63 -30.26 -1.36
N LYS A 481 -22.32 -29.74 -0.16
CA LYS A 481 -22.68 -28.36 0.22
C LYS A 481 -21.97 -27.34 -0.67
N ALA A 482 -20.64 -27.46 -0.84
CA ALA A 482 -19.83 -26.53 -1.63
C ALA A 482 -20.31 -26.41 -3.09
N THR A 483 -20.57 -27.54 -3.76
CA THR A 483 -20.99 -27.60 -5.18
C THR A 483 -22.39 -27.03 -5.44
N LYS A 484 -23.27 -26.96 -4.42
CA LYS A 484 -24.59 -26.33 -4.54
C LYS A 484 -24.52 -24.81 -4.64
N MET A 485 -23.46 -24.18 -4.13
CA MET A 485 -23.31 -22.73 -4.12
C MET A 485 -22.89 -22.15 -5.50
N PRO A 486 -23.18 -20.87 -5.78
CA PRO A 486 -22.56 -20.14 -6.88
C PRO A 486 -21.05 -19.96 -6.64
N SER A 487 -20.22 -20.48 -7.54
CA SER A 487 -18.76 -20.39 -7.44
C SER A 487 -18.12 -20.42 -8.82
N LYS A 488 -17.06 -19.61 -9.03
CA LYS A 488 -16.21 -19.71 -10.23
C LYS A 488 -15.39 -20.99 -10.29
N PHE A 489 -15.32 -21.75 -9.19
CA PHE A 489 -14.60 -23.03 -9.07
C PHE A 489 -15.53 -24.25 -9.11
N LYS A 490 -16.83 -24.07 -9.42
CA LYS A 490 -17.84 -25.14 -9.31
C LYS A 490 -17.51 -26.41 -10.11
N GLU A 491 -16.93 -26.28 -11.30
CA GLU A 491 -16.50 -27.43 -12.10
C GLU A 491 -15.39 -28.26 -11.44
N ASP A 492 -14.43 -27.60 -10.78
CA ASP A 492 -13.35 -28.30 -10.08
C ASP A 492 -13.86 -28.92 -8.77
N MET A 493 -14.76 -28.24 -8.06
CA MET A 493 -15.44 -28.79 -6.89
C MET A 493 -16.26 -30.05 -7.22
N LEU A 494 -16.88 -30.13 -8.41
CA LEU A 494 -17.59 -31.33 -8.88
C LEU A 494 -16.63 -32.50 -9.18
N LYS A 495 -15.48 -32.24 -9.82
CA LYS A 495 -14.43 -33.28 -10.04
C LYS A 495 -13.87 -33.80 -8.71
N THR A 496 -13.69 -32.92 -7.73
CA THR A 496 -13.28 -33.30 -6.37
C THR A 496 -14.34 -34.18 -5.70
N LEU A 497 -15.64 -33.88 -5.87
CA LEU A 497 -16.73 -34.72 -5.37
C LEU A 497 -16.72 -36.12 -6.00
N GLU A 498 -16.51 -36.23 -7.32
CA GLU A 498 -16.39 -37.52 -8.02
C GLU A 498 -15.22 -38.36 -7.45
N ILE A 499 -14.09 -37.74 -7.14
CA ILE A 499 -12.94 -38.41 -6.51
C ILE A 499 -13.31 -38.94 -5.12
N TYR A 500 -14.00 -38.16 -4.29
CA TYR A 500 -14.42 -38.61 -2.96
C TYR A 500 -15.44 -39.74 -3.04
N GLN A 501 -16.38 -39.67 -3.99
CA GLN A 501 -17.38 -40.73 -4.24
C GLN A 501 -16.77 -42.02 -4.78
N GLN A 502 -15.67 -41.95 -5.54
CA GLN A 502 -14.90 -43.13 -5.97
C GLN A 502 -14.10 -43.76 -4.83
N ALA A 503 -13.59 -42.96 -3.90
CA ALA A 503 -12.86 -43.44 -2.72
C ALA A 503 -13.76 -44.07 -1.64
N ALA A 504 -15.09 -43.90 -1.75
CA ALA A 504 -16.09 -44.52 -0.87
C ALA A 504 -16.61 -45.89 -1.37
N GLN A 505 -16.09 -46.39 -2.50
CA GLN A 505 -16.45 -47.66 -3.15
C GLN A 505 -15.33 -48.71 -2.97
#